data_AF-A0A9X0D4H1-F1
#
_entry.id   AF-A0A9X0D4H1-F1
#
_cell.length_a   1.000
_cell.length_b   1.000
_cell.length_c   1.000
_cell.angle_alpha   90.00
_cell.angle_beta   90.00
_cell.angle_gamma   90.00
#
_symmetry.space_group_name_H-M   'P 1'
#
loop_
_entity.id
_entity.type
_entity.pdbx_description
1 polymer ?
#
loop_
_entity_poly.entity_id
_entity_poly.type
_entity_poly.pdbx_seq_one_letter_code
_entity_poly.pdbx_strand_id
1 'polypeptide(L)'
;MASGRKEEMLMEEVDLKVRYKYERSWITGEKIAVLGLIAVGVVLIIIGIVLLAMATSKSNNCAVDSGIDSTSAPSHQTSERCEFSAEAKRIGLDQFVKKNRTDISRALFNEISYKKVNSDALKPRERKTLAQVEHYLKQMFGQPYDVNYYAGDWMMGPNLFCWQPICYHGYDFYNGIIYHRPYTAEDVELIRTKLETHKKGILQYIDNMKMGIRKGMVRNVESCVAGTHSVKRKYLNVSLYNETGIWKEWFAAPLLHPDFYSNITKQIDDTWKKDHGRNVSDTVKEYLLTYLGKPLHQLIRFLEDEYIHYCVPSSVSSGLGSLPLKYVWYDGKENKSWPTDPTLPSGEKLNGRHSYSLIMPFFTTNDMEPAYVHELGKTQLNKLYPMVVEIAKDVMGVNDSDQAVALFRQKLNSTDSFFNDAPIPKNETDEEAHKRCSNLMGAETYCPKRWAAMQLWFREARRVG
;
A
#
# COMPACT_ATOMS: atom_id res chain seq x y z
N MET A 1 20.98 34.88 11.49
CA MET A 1 21.24 33.85 10.47
C MET A 1 22.17 32.70 10.90
N ALA A 2 22.53 32.55 12.18
CA ALA A 2 23.36 31.41 12.66
C ALA A 2 22.66 30.47 13.67
N SER A 3 21.41 30.78 14.07
CA SER A 3 20.67 29.99 15.09
C SER A 3 19.91 28.81 14.48
N GLY A 4 19.25 28.99 13.32
CA GLY A 4 18.45 27.93 12.68
C GLY A 4 19.27 26.73 12.16
N ARG A 5 20.53 26.95 11.77
CA ARG A 5 21.42 25.87 11.29
C ARG A 5 21.90 24.94 12.42
N LYS A 6 21.88 25.41 13.68
CA LYS A 6 22.23 24.56 14.84
C LYS A 6 21.08 23.66 15.28
N GLU A 7 19.82 24.10 15.15
CA GLU A 7 18.65 23.31 15.52
C GLU A 7 18.32 22.20 14.50
N GLU A 8 18.52 22.46 13.19
CA GLU A 8 18.42 21.42 12.15
C GLU A 8 19.47 20.30 12.34
N MET A 9 20.73 20.67 12.63
CA MET A 9 21.80 19.70 12.91
C MET A 9 21.53 18.88 14.17
N LEU A 10 20.97 19.51 15.21
CA LEU A 10 20.67 18.85 16.48
C LEU A 10 19.56 17.79 16.33
N MET A 11 18.56 18.00 15.48
CA MET A 11 17.51 17.01 15.23
C MET A 11 18.00 15.84 14.37
N GLU A 12 18.83 16.09 13.35
CA GLU A 12 19.46 15.02 12.55
C GLU A 12 20.45 14.17 13.39
N GLU A 13 21.23 14.80 14.28
CA GLU A 13 22.19 14.11 15.14
C GLU A 13 21.50 13.29 16.24
N VAL A 14 20.35 13.73 16.74
CA VAL A 14 19.52 12.99 17.70
C VAL A 14 18.86 11.78 17.03
N ASP A 15 18.35 11.90 15.80
CA ASP A 15 17.70 10.80 15.08
C ASP A 15 18.72 9.71 14.66
N LEU A 16 19.94 10.11 14.29
CA LEU A 16 21.07 9.20 14.04
C LEU A 16 21.57 8.52 15.32
N LYS A 17 21.71 9.25 16.44
CA LYS A 17 22.12 8.66 17.73
C LYS A 17 21.06 7.72 18.31
N VAL A 18 19.77 7.97 18.08
CA VAL A 18 18.67 7.07 18.50
C VAL A 18 18.69 5.77 17.67
N ARG A 19 18.88 5.84 16.34
CA ARG A 19 19.08 4.63 15.51
C ARG A 19 20.32 3.84 15.91
N TYR A 20 21.45 4.52 16.10
CA TYR A 20 22.73 3.86 16.42
C TYR A 20 22.73 3.22 17.83
N LYS A 21 22.03 3.84 18.80
CA LYS A 21 21.85 3.28 20.15
C LYS A 21 20.90 2.07 20.17
N TYR A 22 19.94 2.01 19.25
CA TYR A 22 19.04 0.86 19.09
C TYR A 22 19.75 -0.34 18.43
N GLU A 23 20.65 -0.10 17.48
CA GLU A 23 21.45 -1.17 16.84
C GLU A 23 22.53 -1.75 17.77
N ARG A 24 23.17 -0.93 18.62
CA ARG A 24 24.24 -1.42 19.52
C ARG A 24 23.73 -2.17 20.75
N SER A 25 22.45 -2.02 21.09
CA SER A 25 21.82 -2.70 22.24
C SER A 25 21.38 -4.15 21.94
N TRP A 26 21.58 -4.65 20.72
CA TRP A 26 20.97 -5.91 20.27
C TRP A 26 21.87 -7.16 20.38
N ILE A 27 23.12 -7.02 20.83
CA ILE A 27 24.08 -8.13 20.91
C ILE A 27 24.52 -8.33 22.36
N THR A 28 23.73 -9.09 23.13
CA THR A 28 24.16 -9.71 24.39
C THR A 28 24.53 -11.18 24.14
N GLY A 29 25.48 -11.71 24.92
CA GLY A 29 26.08 -13.04 24.70
C GLY A 29 25.08 -14.20 24.61
N GLU A 30 23.92 -14.12 25.26
CA GLU A 30 22.83 -15.11 25.15
C GLU A 30 22.21 -15.17 23.74
N LYS A 31 22.16 -14.04 23.00
CA LYS A 31 21.59 -14.00 21.65
C LYS A 31 22.55 -14.52 20.57
N ILE A 32 23.86 -14.48 20.81
CA ILE A 32 24.86 -15.10 19.92
C ILE A 32 24.72 -16.62 19.93
N ALA A 33 24.46 -17.23 21.10
CA ALA A 33 24.17 -18.65 21.20
C ALA A 33 22.89 -19.05 20.45
N VAL A 34 21.84 -18.21 20.52
CA VAL A 34 20.58 -18.43 19.79
C VAL A 34 20.78 -18.29 18.28
N LEU A 35 21.54 -17.30 17.82
CA LEU A 35 21.88 -17.15 16.40
C LEU A 35 22.72 -18.33 15.88
N GLY A 36 23.64 -18.86 16.69
CA GLY A 36 24.38 -20.08 16.40
C GLY A 36 23.48 -21.31 16.23
N LEU A 37 22.48 -21.49 17.11
CA LEU A 37 21.51 -22.58 17.00
C LEU A 37 20.60 -22.43 15.77
N ILE A 38 20.21 -21.20 15.40
CA ILE A 38 19.44 -20.93 14.19
C ILE A 38 20.27 -21.26 12.94
N ALA A 39 21.54 -20.88 12.91
CA ALA A 39 22.43 -21.19 11.79
C ALA A 39 22.60 -22.71 11.60
N VAL A 40 22.77 -23.47 12.69
CA VAL A 40 22.82 -24.94 12.64
C VAL A 40 21.49 -25.52 12.16
N GLY A 41 20.36 -24.98 12.61
CA GLY A 41 19.03 -25.39 12.14
C GLY A 41 18.83 -25.17 10.63
N VAL A 42 19.29 -24.04 10.10
CA VAL A 42 19.23 -23.73 8.66
C VAL A 42 20.10 -24.70 7.85
N VAL A 43 21.30 -25.03 8.33
CA VAL A 43 22.18 -26.02 7.66
C VAL A 43 21.52 -27.40 7.62
N LEU A 44 20.88 -27.84 8.70
CA LEU A 44 20.17 -29.13 8.73
C LEU A 44 18.97 -29.16 7.78
N ILE A 45 18.23 -28.06 7.65
CA ILE A 45 17.12 -27.94 6.69
C ILE A 45 17.62 -28.02 5.24
N ILE A 46 18.74 -27.34 4.92
CA ILE A 46 19.34 -27.39 3.59
C ILE A 46 19.80 -28.82 3.27
N ILE A 47 20.46 -29.50 4.19
CA ILE A 47 20.87 -30.91 4.03
C ILE A 47 19.64 -31.81 3.82
N GLY A 48 18.56 -31.61 4.58
CA GLY A 48 17.31 -32.35 4.42
C GLY A 48 16.67 -32.18 3.04
N ILE A 49 16.65 -30.95 2.50
CA ILE A 49 16.12 -30.66 1.16
C ILE A 49 17.01 -31.29 0.07
N VAL A 50 18.34 -31.23 0.23
CA VAL A 50 19.28 -31.86 -0.71
C VAL A 50 19.11 -33.39 -0.72
N LEU A 51 18.96 -34.03 0.43
CA LEU A 51 18.71 -35.47 0.52
C LEU A 51 17.36 -35.87 -0.08
N LEU A 52 16.31 -35.07 0.10
CA LEU A 52 15.00 -35.28 -0.55
C LEU A 52 15.07 -35.10 -2.07
N ALA A 53 15.85 -34.14 -2.57
CA ALA A 53 16.08 -33.93 -4.01
C ALA A 53 16.90 -35.08 -4.62
N MET A 54 17.90 -35.61 -3.90
CA MET A 54 18.68 -36.77 -4.34
C MET A 54 17.86 -38.07 -4.30
N ALA A 55 16.94 -38.21 -3.35
CA ALA A 55 16.02 -39.35 -3.30
C ALA A 55 14.99 -39.34 -4.43
N THR A 56 14.50 -38.16 -4.84
CA THR A 56 13.58 -37.99 -5.98
C THR A 56 14.27 -38.07 -7.34
N SER A 57 15.58 -37.81 -7.40
CA SER A 57 16.40 -37.99 -8.61
C SER A 57 16.59 -39.46 -9.02
N LYS A 58 16.31 -40.43 -8.14
CA LYS A 58 16.56 -41.85 -8.42
C LYS A 58 15.36 -42.62 -9.01
N SER A 59 14.20 -42.00 -9.21
CA SER A 59 12.98 -42.74 -9.63
C SER A 59 12.40 -42.46 -11.02
N ASN A 60 12.93 -41.56 -11.84
CA ASN A 60 12.31 -41.26 -13.13
C ASN A 60 13.25 -41.54 -14.32
N ASN A 61 13.42 -42.84 -14.61
CA ASN A 61 13.67 -43.29 -15.97
C ASN A 61 12.31 -43.48 -16.65
N CYS A 62 11.95 -42.59 -17.56
CA CYS A 62 10.92 -42.87 -18.57
C CYS A 62 11.57 -42.79 -19.94
N ALA A 63 11.70 -43.97 -20.55
CA ALA A 63 12.06 -44.16 -21.93
C ALA A 63 10.92 -43.70 -22.84
N VAL A 64 11.26 -42.98 -23.92
CA VAL A 64 10.55 -43.08 -25.20
C VAL A 64 11.62 -43.03 -26.30
N ASP A 65 11.48 -44.02 -27.18
CA ASP A 65 12.30 -44.34 -28.34
C ASP A 65 11.96 -43.45 -29.53
N SER A 66 12.97 -42.96 -30.27
CA SER A 66 12.92 -42.71 -31.72
C SER A 66 14.34 -42.38 -32.22
N GLY A 67 14.85 -43.21 -33.13
CA GLY A 67 16.20 -43.08 -33.69
C GLY A 67 16.35 -42.08 -34.84
N ILE A 68 17.64 -41.78 -35.10
CA ILE A 68 18.29 -41.37 -36.37
C ILE A 68 17.89 -39.96 -36.88
N ASP A 69 18.77 -39.01 -37.23
CA ASP A 69 20.18 -39.02 -37.64
C ASP A 69 20.89 -37.70 -37.27
N SER A 70 22.21 -37.73 -37.37
CA SER A 70 23.21 -36.72 -37.06
C SER A 70 23.21 -35.52 -38.03
N THR A 71 23.41 -34.30 -37.53
CA THR A 71 24.55 -33.39 -37.82
C THR A 71 24.22 -31.89 -37.57
N SER A 72 25.24 -31.17 -37.09
CA SER A 72 25.39 -29.71 -36.90
C SER A 72 25.02 -29.12 -35.53
N ALA A 73 26.05 -28.54 -34.89
CA ALA A 73 25.97 -27.50 -33.86
C ALA A 73 26.64 -26.23 -34.44
N PRO A 74 26.52 -25.01 -33.86
CA PRO A 74 25.75 -24.59 -32.67
C PRO A 74 24.89 -23.31 -32.89
N SER A 75 23.87 -23.11 -32.06
CA SER A 75 23.52 -21.74 -31.62
C SER A 75 23.08 -21.79 -30.16
N HIS A 76 23.83 -21.12 -29.30
CA HIS A 76 23.50 -20.95 -27.90
C HIS A 76 22.32 -19.98 -27.80
N GLN A 77 21.10 -20.53 -27.85
CA GLN A 77 19.93 -19.84 -27.30
C GLN A 77 20.12 -19.75 -25.79
N THR A 78 20.34 -18.53 -25.32
CA THR A 78 20.19 -18.14 -23.94
C THR A 78 18.82 -18.61 -23.47
N SER A 79 18.83 -19.45 -22.43
CA SER A 79 17.66 -19.89 -21.69
C SER A 79 16.84 -18.67 -21.26
N GLU A 80 15.74 -18.41 -21.97
CA GLU A 80 14.62 -17.59 -21.51
C GLU A 80 14.01 -18.29 -20.28
N ARG A 81 14.64 -18.08 -19.12
CA ARG A 81 14.09 -18.56 -17.86
C ARG A 81 13.10 -17.52 -17.33
N CYS A 82 11.83 -17.92 -17.40
CA CYS A 82 10.64 -17.32 -16.77
C CYS A 82 9.97 -16.17 -17.53
N GLU A 83 9.48 -16.44 -18.74
CA GLU A 83 8.28 -15.75 -19.24
C GLU A 83 7.04 -16.63 -19.11
N PHE A 84 5.88 -15.99 -18.88
CA PHE A 84 4.60 -16.64 -19.02
C PHE A 84 4.42 -17.13 -20.46
N SER A 85 3.86 -18.34 -20.63
CA SER A 85 3.57 -18.89 -21.95
C SER A 85 2.68 -17.94 -22.78
N ALA A 86 2.75 -18.04 -24.11
CA ALA A 86 1.90 -17.24 -25.00
C ALA A 86 0.40 -17.40 -24.67
N GLU A 87 -0.02 -18.59 -24.25
CA GLU A 87 -1.37 -18.88 -23.80
C GLU A 87 -1.72 -18.14 -22.49
N ALA A 88 -0.79 -18.13 -21.53
CA ALA A 88 -0.91 -17.39 -20.27
C ALA A 88 -0.99 -15.87 -20.50
N LYS A 89 -0.21 -15.32 -21.44
CA LYS A 89 -0.33 -13.93 -21.86
C LYS A 89 -1.67 -13.65 -22.56
N ARG A 90 -2.18 -14.58 -23.38
CA ARG A 90 -3.44 -14.45 -24.11
C ARG A 90 -4.68 -14.45 -23.22
N ILE A 91 -4.65 -15.18 -22.09
CA ILE A 91 -5.74 -15.18 -21.11
C ILE A 91 -5.59 -14.09 -20.03
N GLY A 92 -4.56 -13.25 -20.11
CA GLY A 92 -4.30 -12.20 -19.11
C GLY A 92 -3.90 -12.77 -17.75
N LEU A 93 -3.00 -13.78 -17.71
CA LEU A 93 -2.61 -14.45 -16.46
C LEU A 93 -1.98 -13.50 -15.42
N ASP A 94 -1.43 -12.37 -15.84
CA ASP A 94 -1.02 -11.27 -14.97
C ASP A 94 -2.21 -10.66 -14.20
N GLN A 95 -3.37 -10.55 -14.84
CA GLN A 95 -4.64 -10.18 -14.22
C GLN A 95 -5.21 -11.31 -13.32
N PHE A 96 -4.80 -12.56 -13.57
CA PHE A 96 -5.07 -13.72 -12.71
C PHE A 96 -4.20 -13.82 -11.46
N VAL A 97 -3.13 -13.02 -11.28
CA VAL A 97 -2.28 -13.14 -10.08
C VAL A 97 -3.07 -12.88 -8.80
N LYS A 98 -3.95 -11.87 -8.82
CA LYS A 98 -4.80 -11.54 -7.66
C LYS A 98 -5.87 -12.60 -7.38
N LYS A 99 -6.52 -13.08 -8.45
CA LYS A 99 -7.49 -14.18 -8.36
C LYS A 99 -6.83 -15.46 -7.84
N ASN A 100 -5.72 -15.86 -8.45
CA ASN A 100 -4.95 -17.03 -8.07
C ASN A 100 -4.48 -16.94 -6.61
N ARG A 101 -3.97 -15.78 -6.17
CA ARG A 101 -3.60 -15.56 -4.77
C ARG A 101 -4.81 -15.72 -3.83
N THR A 102 -5.96 -15.17 -4.21
CA THR A 102 -7.22 -15.29 -3.45
C THR A 102 -7.67 -16.75 -3.36
N ASP A 103 -7.65 -17.46 -4.48
CA ASP A 103 -8.09 -18.85 -4.60
C ASP A 103 -7.18 -19.81 -3.82
N ILE A 104 -5.86 -19.64 -3.94
CA ILE A 104 -4.88 -20.43 -3.18
C ILE A 104 -5.07 -20.21 -1.68
N SER A 105 -5.22 -18.96 -1.23
CA SER A 105 -5.42 -18.65 0.19
C SER A 105 -6.68 -19.34 0.74
N ARG A 106 -7.78 -19.30 -0.03
CA ARG A 106 -9.03 -19.97 0.32
C ARG A 106 -8.90 -21.49 0.29
N ALA A 107 -8.21 -22.06 -0.68
CA ALA A 107 -7.98 -23.50 -0.78
C ALA A 107 -7.19 -24.02 0.42
N LEU A 108 -6.11 -23.34 0.80
CA LEU A 108 -5.30 -23.66 1.98
C LEU A 108 -6.10 -23.50 3.28
N PHE A 109 -6.91 -22.44 3.39
CA PHE A 109 -7.80 -22.25 4.53
C PHE A 109 -8.78 -23.43 4.66
N ASN A 110 -9.45 -23.79 3.57
CA ASN A 110 -10.38 -24.91 3.54
C ASN A 110 -9.68 -26.23 3.90
N GLU A 111 -8.49 -26.48 3.36
CA GLU A 111 -7.71 -27.67 3.69
C GLU A 111 -7.47 -27.80 5.20
N ILE A 112 -7.05 -26.71 5.86
CA ILE A 112 -6.80 -26.69 7.30
C ILE A 112 -8.11 -26.86 8.08
N SER A 113 -9.17 -26.14 7.71
CA SER A 113 -10.48 -26.24 8.37
C SER A 113 -11.10 -27.63 8.25
N TYR A 114 -10.87 -28.35 7.15
CA TYR A 114 -11.39 -29.71 6.94
C TYR A 114 -10.59 -30.80 7.67
N LYS A 115 -9.33 -30.55 8.06
CA LYS A 115 -8.50 -31.54 8.78
C LYS A 115 -8.99 -31.89 10.18
N LYS A 116 -10.07 -31.28 10.68
CA LYS A 116 -10.70 -31.53 12.00
C LYS A 116 -9.67 -31.76 13.11
N VAL A 117 -8.84 -30.74 13.35
CA VAL A 117 -7.83 -30.77 14.41
C VAL A 117 -8.52 -30.72 15.77
N ASN A 118 -8.23 -31.69 16.65
CA ASN A 118 -8.73 -31.66 18.03
C ASN A 118 -8.01 -30.55 18.82
N SER A 119 -8.66 -29.38 18.91
CA SER A 119 -8.09 -28.21 19.59
C SER A 119 -7.84 -28.41 21.09
N ASP A 120 -8.58 -29.31 21.74
CA ASP A 120 -8.41 -29.59 23.17
C ASP A 120 -7.14 -30.40 23.45
N ALA A 121 -6.66 -31.17 22.46
CA ALA A 121 -5.42 -31.92 22.54
C ALA A 121 -4.16 -31.07 22.26
N LEU A 122 -4.33 -29.84 21.76
CA LEU A 122 -3.21 -28.94 21.42
C LEU A 122 -2.70 -28.17 22.63
N LYS A 123 -1.37 -27.97 22.70
CA LYS A 123 -0.76 -27.03 23.63
C LYS A 123 -1.23 -25.61 23.32
N PRO A 124 -1.23 -24.69 24.30
CA PRO A 124 -1.64 -23.29 24.07
C PRO A 124 -0.92 -22.60 22.90
N ARG A 125 0.38 -22.89 22.70
CA ARG A 125 1.15 -22.35 21.57
C ARG A 125 0.70 -22.92 20.22
N GLU A 126 0.39 -24.22 20.17
CA GLU A 126 -0.08 -24.89 18.96
C GLU A 126 -1.48 -24.39 18.56
N ARG A 127 -2.39 -24.22 19.54
CA ARG A 127 -3.70 -23.57 19.32
C ARG A 127 -3.55 -22.15 18.77
N LYS A 128 -2.65 -21.36 19.36
CA LYS A 128 -2.38 -20.00 18.88
C LYS A 128 -1.88 -20.01 17.43
N THR A 129 -0.92 -20.88 17.12
CA THR A 129 -0.41 -21.01 15.75
C THR A 129 -1.50 -21.41 14.77
N LEU A 130 -2.35 -22.38 15.12
CA LEU A 130 -3.47 -22.80 14.28
C LEU A 130 -4.40 -21.61 13.99
N ALA A 131 -4.84 -20.89 15.03
CA ALA A 131 -5.70 -19.72 14.89
C ALA A 131 -5.04 -18.60 14.04
N GLN A 132 -3.73 -18.37 14.20
CA GLN A 132 -3.00 -17.40 13.40
C GLN A 132 -2.93 -17.79 11.92
N VAL A 133 -2.69 -19.07 11.62
CA VAL A 133 -2.65 -19.58 10.24
C VAL A 133 -4.03 -19.51 9.61
N GLU A 134 -5.07 -19.94 10.33
CA GLU A 134 -6.45 -19.83 9.87
C GLU A 134 -6.83 -18.37 9.57
N HIS A 135 -6.54 -17.45 10.49
CA HIS A 135 -6.79 -16.03 10.28
C HIS A 135 -6.00 -15.47 9.08
N TYR A 136 -4.71 -15.79 8.98
CA TYR A 136 -3.84 -15.36 7.88
C TYR A 136 -4.37 -15.81 6.52
N LEU A 137 -4.78 -17.07 6.40
CA LEU A 137 -5.30 -17.66 5.15
C LEU A 137 -6.73 -17.20 4.84
N LYS A 138 -7.59 -17.08 5.86
CA LYS A 138 -8.94 -16.51 5.70
C LYS A 138 -8.88 -15.09 5.14
N GLN A 139 -7.82 -14.35 5.46
CA GLN A 139 -7.63 -12.94 5.11
C GLN A 139 -6.60 -12.73 3.99
N MET A 140 -6.52 -13.65 3.03
CA MET A 140 -5.67 -13.51 1.82
C MET A 140 -4.18 -13.27 2.12
N PHE A 141 -3.63 -14.06 3.04
CA PHE A 141 -2.28 -13.89 3.58
C PHE A 141 -2.15 -12.55 4.34
N GLY A 142 -3.12 -12.28 5.21
CA GLY A 142 -3.14 -11.10 6.10
C GLY A 142 -3.37 -9.75 5.40
N GLN A 143 -3.92 -9.76 4.18
CA GLN A 143 -4.21 -8.57 3.38
C GLN A 143 -5.70 -8.56 2.99
N PRO A 144 -6.59 -8.12 3.89
CA PRO A 144 -8.04 -8.17 3.65
C PRO A 144 -8.51 -7.18 2.57
N TYR A 145 -7.80 -6.07 2.39
CA TYR A 145 -8.07 -5.08 1.34
C TYR A 145 -7.14 -5.23 0.17
N ASP A 146 -7.60 -4.77 -0.98
CA ASP A 146 -6.90 -4.61 -2.25
C ASP A 146 -6.35 -5.92 -2.87
N VAL A 147 -6.34 -7.02 -2.13
CA VAL A 147 -5.81 -8.32 -2.55
C VAL A 147 -6.92 -9.34 -2.78
N ASN A 148 -8.00 -9.28 -2.01
CA ASN A 148 -9.14 -10.16 -2.21
C ASN A 148 -9.83 -9.84 -3.54
N TYR A 149 -9.59 -10.67 -4.55
CA TYR A 149 -10.11 -10.46 -5.90
C TYR A 149 -11.64 -10.29 -5.89
N TYR A 150 -12.35 -11.13 -5.12
CA TYR A 150 -13.81 -11.16 -5.05
C TYR A 150 -14.41 -10.02 -4.22
N ALA A 151 -13.61 -9.31 -3.41
CA ALA A 151 -14.11 -8.15 -2.66
C ALA A 151 -14.31 -6.91 -3.56
N GLY A 152 -13.54 -6.81 -4.64
CA GLY A 152 -13.63 -5.73 -5.63
C GLY A 152 -13.19 -4.35 -5.15
N ASP A 153 -12.74 -4.23 -3.90
CA ASP A 153 -12.29 -2.97 -3.30
C ASP A 153 -10.99 -2.44 -3.93
N TRP A 154 -10.19 -3.33 -4.51
CA TRP A 154 -9.00 -2.99 -5.29
C TRP A 154 -9.25 -2.14 -6.55
N MET A 155 -10.50 -2.03 -7.00
CA MET A 155 -10.90 -1.17 -8.12
C MET A 155 -11.31 0.24 -7.69
N MET A 156 -11.43 0.50 -6.39
CA MET A 156 -12.01 1.73 -5.86
C MET A 156 -11.01 2.89 -5.71
N GLY A 157 -9.78 2.71 -6.18
CA GLY A 157 -8.73 3.73 -6.08
C GLY A 157 -8.26 4.02 -4.65
N PRO A 158 -7.44 5.07 -4.47
CA PRO A 158 -6.83 5.39 -3.21
C PRO A 158 -7.86 5.87 -2.18
N ASN A 159 -7.53 5.77 -0.90
CA ASN A 159 -8.32 6.31 0.20
C ASN A 159 -7.47 7.19 1.13
N LEU A 160 -8.10 7.84 2.11
CA LEU A 160 -7.44 8.73 3.07
C LEU A 160 -6.18 8.11 3.71
N PHE A 161 -6.22 6.83 4.07
CA PHE A 161 -5.09 6.16 4.72
C PHE A 161 -3.95 5.85 3.75
N CYS A 162 -4.22 5.71 2.46
CA CYS A 162 -3.24 5.44 1.40
C CYS A 162 -2.21 4.39 1.82
N TRP A 163 -2.75 3.28 2.30
CA TRP A 163 -2.03 2.07 2.69
C TRP A 163 -1.86 1.05 1.56
N GLN A 164 -2.45 1.34 0.41
CA GLN A 164 -2.42 0.51 -0.78
C GLN A 164 -1.01 0.39 -1.36
N PRO A 165 -0.69 -0.67 -2.12
CA PRO A 165 0.62 -0.83 -2.75
C PRO A 165 1.06 0.38 -3.58
N ILE A 166 0.13 1.05 -4.28
CA ILE A 166 0.46 2.27 -5.03
C ILE A 166 0.98 3.39 -4.14
N CYS A 167 0.64 3.42 -2.85
CA CYS A 167 1.11 4.44 -1.92
C CYS A 167 2.45 4.09 -1.26
N TYR A 168 2.85 2.81 -1.32
CA TYR A 168 4.14 2.31 -0.82
C TYR A 168 5.14 1.99 -1.93
N HIS A 169 4.73 2.05 -3.19
CA HIS A 169 5.56 1.70 -4.33
C HIS A 169 6.90 2.46 -4.38
N GLY A 170 6.96 3.72 -3.95
CA GLY A 170 8.24 4.45 -3.84
C GLY A 170 9.20 3.80 -2.82
N TYR A 171 8.67 3.37 -1.67
CA TYR A 171 9.44 2.67 -0.64
C TYR A 171 9.89 1.28 -1.10
N ASP A 172 9.00 0.53 -1.74
CA ASP A 172 9.33 -0.80 -2.27
C ASP A 172 10.39 -0.71 -3.38
N PHE A 173 10.27 0.28 -4.27
CA PHE A 173 11.26 0.58 -5.28
C PHE A 173 12.62 0.91 -4.68
N TYR A 174 12.67 1.83 -3.71
CA TYR A 174 13.91 2.22 -3.04
C TYR A 174 14.64 1.01 -2.45
N ASN A 175 13.94 0.21 -1.64
CA ASN A 175 14.54 -0.97 -1.00
C ASN A 175 14.94 -2.05 -2.00
N GLY A 176 14.23 -2.13 -3.13
CA GLY A 176 14.53 -3.07 -4.21
C GLY A 176 15.71 -2.68 -5.09
N ILE A 177 16.25 -1.45 -5.00
CA ILE A 177 17.30 -0.97 -5.92
C ILE A 177 18.58 -0.49 -5.24
N ILE A 178 18.51 -0.03 -3.99
CA ILE A 178 19.66 0.62 -3.31
C ILE A 178 20.91 -0.26 -3.18
N TYR A 179 20.74 -1.59 -3.18
CA TYR A 179 21.84 -2.56 -3.06
C TYR A 179 22.26 -3.17 -4.40
N HIS A 180 21.66 -2.75 -5.51
CA HIS A 180 21.82 -3.35 -6.83
C HIS A 180 22.50 -2.39 -7.81
N ARG A 181 23.74 -2.00 -7.50
CA ARG A 181 24.58 -1.18 -8.38
C ARG A 181 24.98 -1.96 -9.64
N PRO A 182 24.88 -1.39 -10.84
CA PRO A 182 25.23 -2.10 -12.08
C PRO A 182 26.75 -2.23 -12.25
N TYR A 183 27.19 -3.38 -12.73
CA TYR A 183 28.59 -3.70 -13.06
C TYR A 183 28.80 -3.78 -14.58
N THR A 184 27.76 -4.15 -15.33
CA THR A 184 27.84 -4.35 -16.78
C THR A 184 26.74 -3.61 -17.55
N ALA A 185 26.85 -3.59 -18.89
CA ALA A 185 25.81 -3.06 -19.76
C ALA A 185 24.48 -3.84 -19.60
N GLU A 186 24.57 -5.15 -19.40
CA GLU A 186 23.41 -6.02 -19.16
C GLU A 186 22.70 -5.67 -17.85
N ASP A 187 23.41 -5.27 -16.80
CA ASP A 187 22.79 -4.80 -15.56
C ASP A 187 21.99 -3.51 -15.78
N VAL A 188 22.48 -2.60 -16.64
CA VAL A 188 21.76 -1.38 -17.01
C VAL A 188 20.47 -1.71 -17.78
N GLU A 189 20.51 -2.70 -18.67
CA GLU A 189 19.32 -3.21 -19.36
C GLU A 189 18.35 -3.92 -18.41
N LEU A 190 18.86 -4.62 -17.39
CA LEU A 190 18.02 -5.21 -16.35
C LEU A 190 17.30 -4.13 -15.54
N ILE A 191 17.98 -3.02 -15.19
CA ILE A 191 17.36 -1.86 -14.55
C ILE A 191 16.20 -1.32 -15.41
N ARG A 192 16.42 -1.14 -16.73
CA ARG A 192 15.34 -0.72 -17.65
C ARG A 192 14.15 -1.68 -17.58
N THR A 193 14.42 -2.98 -17.70
CA THR A 193 13.38 -4.01 -17.72
C THR A 193 12.59 -4.06 -16.41
N LYS A 194 13.23 -3.84 -15.25
CA LYS A 194 12.53 -3.73 -13.97
C LYS A 194 11.72 -2.44 -13.88
N LEU A 195 12.25 -1.30 -14.32
CA LEU A 195 11.49 -0.05 -14.37
C LEU A 195 10.23 -0.17 -15.25
N GLU A 196 10.30 -0.94 -16.35
CA GLU A 196 9.12 -1.24 -17.18
C GLU A 196 8.02 -1.97 -16.44
N THR A 197 8.35 -2.88 -15.51
CA THR A 197 7.31 -3.55 -14.71
C THR A 197 6.64 -2.59 -13.73
N HIS A 198 7.39 -1.63 -13.17
CA HIS A 198 6.82 -0.55 -12.35
C HIS A 198 5.85 0.31 -13.15
N LYS A 199 6.22 0.74 -14.36
CA LYS A 199 5.32 1.45 -15.28
C LYS A 199 4.03 0.66 -15.51
N LYS A 200 4.14 -0.62 -15.86
CA LYS A 200 2.97 -1.50 -16.09
C LYS A 200 2.07 -1.55 -14.85
N GLY A 201 2.64 -1.71 -13.66
CA GLY A 201 1.88 -1.74 -12.40
C GLY A 201 1.12 -0.44 -12.11
N ILE A 202 1.74 0.71 -12.34
CA ILE A 202 1.10 2.02 -12.14
C ILE A 202 -0.05 2.21 -13.14
N LEU A 203 0.16 1.89 -14.42
CA LEU A 203 -0.89 2.01 -15.44
C LEU A 203 -2.02 1.01 -15.21
N GLN A 204 -1.72 -0.22 -14.79
CA GLN A 204 -2.73 -1.20 -14.40
C GLN A 204 -3.59 -0.71 -13.23
N TYR A 205 -3.02 0.06 -12.31
CA TYR A 205 -3.80 0.66 -11.22
C TYR A 205 -4.85 1.67 -11.75
N ILE A 206 -4.50 2.45 -12.77
CA ILE A 206 -5.46 3.32 -13.49
C ILE A 206 -6.56 2.49 -14.15
N ASP A 207 -6.18 1.42 -14.86
CA ASP A 207 -7.15 0.56 -15.55
C ASP A 207 -8.09 -0.17 -14.58
N ASN A 208 -7.61 -0.53 -13.39
CA ASN A 208 -8.44 -1.07 -12.32
C ASN A 208 -9.48 -0.05 -11.84
N MET A 209 -9.13 1.23 -11.74
CA MET A 209 -10.07 2.29 -11.38
C MET A 209 -11.10 2.55 -12.50
N LYS A 210 -10.66 2.54 -13.77
CA LYS A 210 -11.57 2.60 -14.93
C LYS A 210 -12.51 1.39 -14.98
N MET A 211 -12.05 0.22 -14.54
CA MET A 211 -12.91 -0.95 -14.35
C MET A 211 -13.90 -0.70 -13.20
N GLY A 212 -13.45 -0.15 -12.07
CA GLY A 212 -14.29 0.21 -10.93
C GLY A 212 -15.47 1.09 -11.31
N ILE A 213 -15.26 2.13 -12.13
CA ILE A 213 -16.32 2.98 -12.67
C ILE A 213 -17.40 2.14 -13.37
N ARG A 214 -16.99 1.30 -14.33
CA ARG A 214 -17.90 0.44 -15.12
C ARG A 214 -18.61 -0.62 -14.28
N LYS A 215 -17.96 -1.08 -13.21
CA LYS A 215 -18.48 -2.12 -12.30
C LYS A 215 -19.32 -1.54 -11.16
N GLY A 216 -19.42 -0.21 -11.03
CA GLY A 216 -20.12 0.46 -9.94
C GLY A 216 -19.37 0.46 -8.60
N MET A 217 -18.05 0.24 -8.62
CA MET A 217 -17.18 0.24 -7.45
C MET A 217 -16.44 1.57 -7.34
N VAL A 218 -17.15 2.63 -6.93
CA VAL A 218 -16.61 3.98 -6.78
C VAL A 218 -16.93 4.51 -5.38
N ARG A 219 -16.00 5.26 -4.80
CA ARG A 219 -16.16 5.87 -3.47
C ARG A 219 -17.00 7.14 -3.53
N ASN A 220 -17.39 7.64 -2.35
CA ASN A 220 -17.88 9.01 -2.27
C ASN A 220 -16.79 10.04 -2.54
N VAL A 221 -17.22 11.24 -2.91
CA VAL A 221 -16.38 12.36 -3.30
C VAL A 221 -15.37 12.72 -2.20
N GLU A 222 -15.77 12.73 -0.93
CA GLU A 222 -14.87 13.05 0.18
C GLU A 222 -13.71 12.04 0.27
N SER A 223 -14.01 10.76 0.09
CA SER A 223 -12.99 9.71 0.07
C SER A 223 -12.09 9.78 -1.17
N CYS A 224 -12.63 10.15 -2.33
CA CYS A 224 -11.85 10.33 -3.56
C CYS A 224 -10.88 11.52 -3.44
N VAL A 225 -11.35 12.66 -2.92
CA VAL A 225 -10.50 13.83 -2.65
C VAL A 225 -9.40 13.47 -1.65
N ALA A 226 -9.77 12.83 -0.54
CA ALA A 226 -8.80 12.40 0.46
C ALA A 226 -7.76 11.42 -0.10
N GLY A 227 -8.19 10.43 -0.89
CA GLY A 227 -7.29 9.48 -1.54
C GLY A 227 -6.32 10.15 -2.52
N THR A 228 -6.82 11.10 -3.32
CA THR A 228 -6.01 11.88 -4.25
C THR A 228 -4.94 12.69 -3.51
N HIS A 229 -5.33 13.41 -2.45
CA HIS A 229 -4.38 14.15 -1.62
C HIS A 229 -3.32 13.25 -0.99
N SER A 230 -3.69 12.06 -0.53
CA SER A 230 -2.73 11.12 0.04
C SER A 230 -1.75 10.58 -1.00
N VAL A 231 -2.19 10.28 -2.24
CA VAL A 231 -1.28 9.90 -3.34
C VAL A 231 -0.33 11.04 -3.69
N LYS A 232 -0.84 12.26 -3.85
CA LYS A 232 -0.01 13.45 -4.08
C LYS A 232 1.03 13.62 -2.99
N ARG A 233 0.68 13.37 -1.72
CA ARG A 233 1.64 13.44 -0.60
C ARG A 233 2.72 12.35 -0.68
N LYS A 234 2.39 11.14 -1.12
CA LYS A 234 3.36 10.04 -1.30
C LYS A 234 4.33 10.31 -2.46
N TYR A 235 3.87 11.02 -3.48
CA TYR A 235 4.62 11.43 -4.67
C TYR A 235 4.68 12.94 -4.79
N LEU A 236 5.14 13.59 -3.72
CA LEU A 236 5.03 15.03 -3.54
C LEU A 236 5.72 15.80 -4.67
N ASN A 237 6.93 15.40 -5.04
CA ASN A 237 7.67 16.13 -6.05
C ASN A 237 7.07 15.89 -7.44
N VAL A 238 6.61 14.67 -7.74
CA VAL A 238 5.87 14.41 -8.99
C VAL A 238 4.59 15.25 -9.06
N SER A 239 3.90 15.42 -7.93
CA SER A 239 2.72 16.29 -7.86
C SER A 239 3.05 17.78 -8.04
N LEU A 240 4.23 18.24 -7.61
CA LEU A 240 4.62 19.65 -7.67
C LEU A 240 5.29 20.05 -9.00
N TYR A 241 6.03 19.12 -9.61
CA TYR A 241 6.91 19.39 -10.76
C TYR A 241 6.60 18.47 -11.95
N ASN A 242 5.38 17.94 -12.01
CA ASN A 242 4.92 16.97 -12.99
C ASN A 242 5.87 15.76 -13.10
N GLU A 243 6.00 15.15 -14.27
CA GLU A 243 6.86 13.98 -14.47
C GLU A 243 8.32 14.21 -14.07
N THR A 244 8.84 15.44 -14.22
CA THR A 244 10.23 15.79 -13.86
C THR A 244 10.48 15.79 -12.36
N GLY A 245 9.41 15.86 -11.56
CA GLY A 245 9.46 15.73 -10.12
C GLY A 245 10.08 14.43 -9.62
N ILE A 246 10.08 13.37 -10.44
CA ILE A 246 10.72 12.10 -10.10
C ILE A 246 12.19 12.26 -9.72
N TRP A 247 12.91 13.21 -10.32
CA TRP A 247 14.33 13.43 -10.01
C TRP A 247 14.56 14.10 -8.66
N LYS A 248 13.50 14.59 -8.02
CA LYS A 248 13.51 15.18 -6.68
C LYS A 248 12.94 14.22 -5.64
N GLU A 249 12.39 13.08 -6.05
CA GLU A 249 11.86 12.09 -5.12
C GLU A 249 12.97 11.36 -4.39
N TRP A 250 12.81 11.24 -3.07
CA TRP A 250 13.78 10.60 -2.19
C TRP A 250 14.09 9.16 -2.62
N PHE A 251 13.10 8.43 -3.15
CA PHE A 251 13.27 7.04 -3.54
C PHE A 251 14.03 6.87 -4.86
N ALA A 252 14.08 7.90 -5.71
CA ALA A 252 14.84 7.91 -6.95
C ALA A 252 16.27 8.45 -6.76
N ALA A 253 16.51 9.20 -5.69
CA ALA A 253 17.79 9.84 -5.39
C ALA A 253 19.02 8.92 -5.48
N PRO A 254 18.99 7.64 -5.02
CA PRO A 254 20.15 6.76 -5.14
C PRO A 254 20.62 6.58 -6.58
N LEU A 255 19.71 6.41 -7.54
CA LEU A 255 20.06 6.21 -8.96
C LEU A 255 20.54 7.49 -9.64
N LEU A 256 20.36 8.65 -9.01
CA LEU A 256 20.87 9.92 -9.51
C LEU A 256 22.27 10.23 -8.96
N HIS A 257 22.73 9.48 -7.96
CA HIS A 257 24.01 9.69 -7.34
C HIS A 257 25.13 8.98 -8.13
N PRO A 258 26.29 9.63 -8.37
CA PRO A 258 27.40 9.01 -9.10
C PRO A 258 27.86 7.67 -8.51
N ASP A 259 27.85 7.53 -7.18
CA ASP A 259 28.25 6.28 -6.50
C ASP A 259 27.42 5.05 -6.89
N PHE A 260 26.20 5.24 -7.38
CA PHE A 260 25.41 4.11 -7.87
C PHE A 260 26.08 3.43 -9.07
N TYR A 261 26.83 4.19 -9.87
CA TYR A 261 27.53 3.71 -11.07
C TYR A 261 29.02 3.45 -10.82
N SER A 262 29.48 3.39 -9.57
CA SER A 262 30.91 3.27 -9.24
C SER A 262 31.60 2.03 -9.83
N ASN A 263 30.83 1.00 -10.20
CA ASN A 263 31.34 -0.24 -10.76
C ASN A 263 31.33 -0.25 -12.31
N ILE A 264 30.70 0.75 -12.94
CA ILE A 264 30.73 0.91 -14.40
C ILE A 264 32.10 1.45 -14.80
N THR A 265 32.85 0.66 -15.57
CA THR A 265 34.15 1.10 -16.07
C THR A 265 34.00 2.14 -17.18
N LYS A 266 35.04 2.96 -17.37
CA LYS A 266 35.07 3.94 -18.47
C LYS A 266 34.86 3.29 -19.84
N GLN A 267 35.40 2.09 -20.06
CA GLN A 267 35.22 1.37 -21.32
C GLN A 267 33.75 1.00 -21.56
N ILE A 268 33.04 0.56 -20.52
CA ILE A 268 31.61 0.24 -20.61
C ILE A 268 30.82 1.52 -20.91
N ASP A 269 31.09 2.61 -20.19
CA ASP A 269 30.38 3.87 -20.39
C ASP A 269 30.63 4.49 -21.78
N ASP A 270 31.88 4.45 -22.27
CA ASP A 270 32.25 4.94 -23.61
C ASP A 270 31.59 4.09 -24.71
N THR A 271 31.53 2.77 -24.52
CA THR A 271 30.84 1.86 -25.46
C THR A 271 29.34 2.12 -25.45
N TRP A 272 28.73 2.22 -24.26
CA TRP A 272 27.32 2.53 -24.10
C TRP A 272 26.95 3.85 -24.76
N LYS A 273 27.78 4.88 -24.57
CA LYS A 273 27.60 6.20 -25.17
C LYS A 273 27.72 6.18 -26.68
N LYS A 274 28.58 5.35 -27.25
CA LYS A 274 28.66 5.15 -28.71
C LYS A 274 27.37 4.55 -29.26
N ASP A 275 26.79 3.58 -28.55
CA ASP A 275 25.62 2.83 -29.02
C ASP A 275 24.29 3.57 -28.79
N HIS A 276 24.19 4.34 -27.69
CA HIS A 276 22.95 4.98 -27.24
C HIS A 276 22.99 6.52 -27.32
N GLY A 277 24.14 7.12 -27.63
CA GLY A 277 24.33 8.57 -27.72
C GLY A 277 24.46 9.30 -26.37
N ARG A 278 24.36 8.60 -25.24
CA ARG A 278 24.41 9.16 -23.87
C ARG A 278 25.18 8.24 -22.94
N ASN A 279 25.78 8.76 -21.87
CA ASN A 279 26.42 7.92 -20.86
C ASN A 279 25.35 7.14 -20.05
N VAL A 280 25.79 6.10 -19.33
CA VAL A 280 24.91 5.22 -18.56
C VAL A 280 24.08 6.01 -17.55
N SER A 281 24.68 6.96 -16.83
CA SER A 281 23.98 7.74 -15.80
C SER A 281 22.86 8.62 -16.36
N ASP A 282 23.08 9.24 -17.52
CA ASP A 282 22.09 10.04 -18.23
C ASP A 282 20.97 9.16 -18.78
N THR A 283 21.31 7.97 -19.29
CA THR A 283 20.32 6.98 -19.74
C THR A 283 19.41 6.53 -18.60
N VAL A 284 19.96 6.17 -17.43
CA VAL A 284 19.14 5.74 -16.29
C VAL A 284 18.31 6.89 -15.73
N LYS A 285 18.83 8.12 -15.72
CA LYS A 285 18.04 9.32 -15.39
C LYS A 285 16.83 9.50 -16.32
N GLU A 286 16.98 9.21 -17.61
CA GLU A 286 15.89 9.21 -18.58
C GLU A 286 14.91 8.04 -18.38
N TYR A 287 15.40 6.86 -17.97
CA TYR A 287 14.56 5.73 -17.59
C TYR A 287 13.67 6.07 -16.39
N LEU A 288 14.21 6.73 -15.36
CA LEU A 288 13.42 7.20 -14.22
C LEU A 288 12.27 8.13 -14.66
N LEU A 289 12.55 9.08 -15.56
CA LEU A 289 11.53 9.95 -16.12
C LEU A 289 10.46 9.15 -16.88
N THR A 290 10.89 8.23 -17.74
CA THR A 290 10.01 7.51 -18.66
C THR A 290 9.13 6.47 -17.99
N TYR A 291 9.68 5.74 -17.03
CA TYR A 291 9.05 4.57 -16.45
C TYR A 291 8.49 4.79 -15.04
N LEU A 292 8.87 5.87 -14.36
CA LEU A 292 8.31 6.25 -13.07
C LEU A 292 7.64 7.64 -13.13
N GLY A 293 8.37 8.67 -13.56
CA GLY A 293 7.87 10.05 -13.57
C GLY A 293 6.59 10.22 -14.39
N LYS A 294 6.62 9.86 -15.68
CA LYS A 294 5.47 9.94 -16.58
C LYS A 294 4.24 9.15 -16.08
N PRO A 295 4.34 7.85 -15.74
CA PRO A 295 3.16 7.10 -15.30
C PRO A 295 2.64 7.56 -13.93
N LEU A 296 3.49 7.99 -12.99
CA LEU A 296 3.02 8.56 -11.72
C LEU A 296 2.30 9.88 -11.93
N HIS A 297 2.83 10.76 -12.79
CA HIS A 297 2.14 12.00 -13.13
C HIS A 297 0.80 11.72 -13.83
N GLN A 298 0.76 10.75 -14.74
CA GLN A 298 -0.49 10.31 -15.38
C GLN A 298 -1.52 9.80 -14.37
N LEU A 299 -1.10 9.04 -13.36
CA LEU A 299 -1.98 8.59 -12.28
C LEU A 299 -2.54 9.78 -11.50
N ILE A 300 -1.70 10.75 -11.12
CA ILE A 300 -2.13 11.94 -10.37
C ILE A 300 -3.15 12.73 -11.21
N ARG A 301 -2.86 12.99 -12.48
CA ARG A 301 -3.79 13.70 -13.39
C ARG A 301 -5.10 12.94 -13.57
N PHE A 302 -5.05 11.62 -13.74
CA PHE A 302 -6.26 10.80 -13.81
C PHE A 302 -7.11 10.94 -12.54
N LEU A 303 -6.50 10.95 -11.35
CA LEU A 303 -7.23 11.11 -10.09
C LEU A 303 -7.88 12.49 -9.97
N GLU A 304 -7.15 13.55 -10.32
CA GLU A 304 -7.57 14.95 -10.18
C GLU A 304 -8.57 15.39 -11.24
N ASP A 305 -8.35 15.03 -12.50
CA ASP A 305 -9.03 15.63 -13.65
C ASP A 305 -10.07 14.69 -14.28
N GLU A 306 -10.05 13.39 -13.96
CA GLU A 306 -10.94 12.41 -14.59
C GLU A 306 -11.75 11.61 -13.56
N TYR A 307 -11.08 10.89 -12.66
CA TYR A 307 -11.70 9.94 -11.72
C TYR A 307 -12.65 10.64 -10.75
N ILE A 308 -12.30 11.84 -10.29
CA ILE A 308 -13.09 12.60 -9.32
C ILE A 308 -14.52 12.85 -9.80
N HIS A 309 -14.71 13.05 -11.11
CA HIS A 309 -16.02 13.30 -11.71
C HIS A 309 -16.96 12.10 -11.55
N TYR A 310 -16.43 10.87 -11.45
CA TYR A 310 -17.22 9.66 -11.28
C TYR A 310 -17.58 9.36 -9.82
N CYS A 311 -16.99 10.08 -8.87
CA CYS A 311 -17.26 9.89 -7.45
C CYS A 311 -18.65 10.38 -7.07
N VAL A 312 -19.27 9.70 -6.11
CA VAL A 312 -20.67 9.96 -5.75
C VAL A 312 -20.80 10.85 -4.51
N PRO A 313 -21.92 11.56 -4.32
CA PRO A 313 -22.19 12.22 -3.05
C PRO A 313 -22.23 11.22 -1.90
N SER A 314 -21.84 11.63 -0.69
CA SER A 314 -21.93 10.79 0.52
C SER A 314 -23.36 10.31 0.84
N SER A 315 -24.39 10.99 0.34
CA SER A 315 -25.79 10.55 0.44
C SER A 315 -26.13 9.33 -0.44
N VAL A 316 -25.30 9.02 -1.44
CA VAL A 316 -25.47 7.89 -2.36
C VAL A 316 -24.68 6.68 -1.90
N SER A 317 -23.43 6.88 -1.49
CA SER A 317 -22.58 5.82 -0.96
C SER A 317 -21.78 6.29 0.26
N SER A 318 -21.92 5.57 1.36
CA SER A 318 -21.16 5.80 2.60
C SER A 318 -20.20 4.66 2.92
N GLY A 319 -20.09 3.65 2.04
CA GLY A 319 -19.21 2.50 2.23
C GLY A 319 -19.60 1.29 1.39
N LEU A 320 -18.85 0.20 1.56
CA LEU A 320 -18.98 -1.03 0.75
C LEU A 320 -20.41 -1.59 0.72
N GLY A 321 -21.18 -1.51 1.81
CA GLY A 321 -22.52 -2.08 1.88
C GLY A 321 -23.56 -1.49 0.89
N SER A 322 -23.23 -0.35 0.27
CA SER A 322 -24.02 0.32 -0.76
C SER A 322 -23.54 0.06 -2.20
N LEU A 323 -22.46 -0.70 -2.36
CA LEU A 323 -21.85 -0.99 -3.65
C LEU A 323 -22.17 -2.44 -4.10
N PRO A 324 -22.20 -2.70 -5.41
CA PRO A 324 -21.95 -1.76 -6.51
C PRO A 324 -23.12 -0.80 -6.81
N LEU A 325 -22.79 0.38 -7.33
CA LEU A 325 -23.76 1.33 -7.89
C LEU A 325 -24.44 0.73 -9.12
N LYS A 326 -25.71 1.10 -9.36
CA LYS A 326 -26.53 0.57 -10.47
C LYS A 326 -26.26 1.24 -11.83
N TYR A 327 -25.82 2.49 -11.79
CA TYR A 327 -25.49 3.32 -12.94
C TYR A 327 -24.20 4.07 -12.68
N VAL A 328 -23.51 4.46 -13.74
CA VAL A 328 -22.34 5.35 -13.66
C VAL A 328 -22.80 6.75 -13.26
N TRP A 329 -22.00 7.41 -12.44
CA TRP A 329 -22.22 8.80 -12.03
C TRP A 329 -21.20 9.72 -12.71
N TYR A 330 -21.60 10.97 -12.94
CA TYR A 330 -20.70 12.02 -13.43
C TYR A 330 -21.11 13.36 -12.80
N ASP A 331 -20.17 14.07 -12.19
CA ASP A 331 -20.39 15.35 -11.49
C ASP A 331 -21.57 15.32 -10.51
N GLY A 332 -21.60 14.26 -9.69
CA GLY A 332 -22.64 14.09 -8.68
C GLY A 332 -24.03 13.84 -9.24
N LYS A 333 -24.16 13.49 -10.53
CA LYS A 333 -25.43 13.12 -11.18
C LYS A 333 -25.39 11.68 -11.68
N GLU A 334 -26.47 10.94 -11.41
CA GLU A 334 -26.66 9.59 -11.92
C GLU A 334 -26.90 9.61 -13.43
N ASN A 335 -26.12 8.85 -14.20
CA ASN A 335 -26.31 8.69 -15.62
C ASN A 335 -27.05 7.38 -15.94
N LYS A 336 -28.37 7.44 -16.01
CA LYS A 336 -29.23 6.27 -16.28
C LYS A 336 -29.02 5.62 -17.65
N SER A 337 -28.41 6.34 -18.60
CA SER A 337 -28.05 5.78 -19.91
C SER A 337 -26.83 4.87 -19.85
N TRP A 338 -26.05 4.93 -18.76
CA TRP A 338 -24.82 4.15 -18.57
C TRP A 338 -24.98 3.18 -17.38
N PRO A 339 -25.65 2.02 -17.57
CA PRO A 339 -25.74 1.00 -16.54
C PRO A 339 -24.36 0.43 -16.22
N THR A 340 -24.14 0.09 -14.95
CA THR A 340 -22.94 -0.64 -14.54
C THR A 340 -23.13 -2.14 -14.79
N ASP A 341 -22.01 -2.83 -14.98
CA ASP A 341 -21.99 -4.30 -15.00
C ASP A 341 -21.16 -4.78 -13.79
N PRO A 342 -21.79 -5.24 -12.71
CA PRO A 342 -21.10 -5.67 -11.48
C PRO A 342 -20.46 -7.05 -11.58
N THR A 343 -20.28 -7.61 -12.78
CA THR A 343 -19.68 -8.92 -12.99
C THR A 343 -18.16 -8.82 -13.14
N LEU A 344 -17.38 -9.52 -12.33
CA LEU A 344 -15.92 -9.60 -12.48
C LEU A 344 -15.53 -10.26 -13.81
N PRO A 345 -14.30 -10.03 -14.32
CA PRO A 345 -13.81 -10.69 -15.52
C PRO A 345 -13.92 -12.22 -15.51
N SER A 346 -13.86 -12.87 -14.34
CA SER A 346 -14.06 -14.33 -14.21
C SER A 346 -15.51 -14.78 -14.06
N GLY A 347 -16.49 -13.86 -14.09
CA GLY A 347 -17.92 -14.16 -14.14
C GLY A 347 -18.67 -14.03 -12.81
N GLU A 348 -17.98 -13.87 -11.69
CA GLU A 348 -18.61 -13.72 -10.38
C GLU A 348 -19.20 -12.32 -10.19
N LYS A 349 -20.37 -12.22 -9.53
CA LYS A 349 -21.00 -10.93 -9.24
C LYS A 349 -20.41 -10.28 -7.99
N LEU A 350 -20.11 -8.99 -8.08
CA LEU A 350 -19.71 -8.16 -6.95
C LEU A 350 -20.90 -7.92 -6.01
N ASN A 351 -20.63 -7.95 -4.71
CA ASN A 351 -21.59 -7.66 -3.67
C ASN A 351 -20.87 -7.00 -2.50
N GLY A 352 -21.01 -5.69 -2.34
CA GLY A 352 -20.26 -4.95 -1.34
C GLY A 352 -20.67 -5.25 0.11
N ARG A 353 -21.89 -5.73 0.37
CA ARG A 353 -22.26 -6.26 1.70
C ARG A 353 -21.47 -7.52 2.03
N HIS A 354 -21.31 -8.40 1.05
CA HIS A 354 -20.46 -9.58 1.19
C HIS A 354 -18.98 -9.19 1.31
N SER A 355 -18.50 -8.22 0.54
CA SER A 355 -17.13 -7.70 0.68
C SER A 355 -16.86 -7.20 2.10
N TYR A 356 -17.81 -6.45 2.69
CA TYR A 356 -17.70 -6.00 4.08
C TYR A 356 -17.65 -7.17 5.07
N SER A 357 -18.48 -8.20 4.88
CA SER A 357 -18.47 -9.39 5.75
C SER A 357 -17.17 -10.20 5.66
N LEU A 358 -16.49 -10.18 4.51
CA LEU A 358 -15.17 -10.82 4.35
C LEU A 358 -14.06 -10.06 5.11
N ILE A 359 -14.14 -8.73 5.14
CA ILE A 359 -13.10 -7.85 5.70
C ILE A 359 -13.22 -7.70 7.21
N MET A 360 -14.44 -7.58 7.74
CA MET A 360 -14.67 -7.27 9.16
C MET A 360 -13.95 -8.23 10.15
N PRO A 361 -13.92 -9.56 9.93
CA PRO A 361 -13.24 -10.50 10.81
C PRO A 361 -11.74 -10.27 10.96
N PHE A 362 -11.10 -9.59 10.00
CA PHE A 362 -9.69 -9.21 10.13
C PHE A 362 -9.46 -8.30 11.34
N PHE A 363 -10.37 -7.34 11.57
CA PHE A 363 -10.23 -6.34 12.64
C PHE A 363 -10.84 -6.78 13.96
N THR A 364 -11.97 -7.49 13.90
CA THR A 364 -12.65 -7.95 15.11
C THR A 364 -11.99 -9.19 15.68
N THR A 365 -11.17 -9.90 14.88
CA THR A 365 -10.56 -11.19 15.22
C THR A 365 -11.59 -12.25 15.65
N ASN A 366 -12.82 -12.11 15.17
CA ASN A 366 -13.94 -12.99 15.45
C ASN A 366 -14.82 -13.18 14.22
N ASP A 367 -15.71 -14.16 14.28
CA ASP A 367 -16.62 -14.54 13.18
C ASP A 367 -18.03 -13.96 13.37
N MET A 368 -18.15 -12.84 14.08
CA MET A 368 -19.45 -12.18 14.22
C MET A 368 -19.93 -11.67 12.87
N GLU A 369 -21.23 -11.78 12.61
CA GLU A 369 -21.83 -11.20 11.42
C GLU A 369 -21.98 -9.68 11.56
N PRO A 370 -21.80 -8.89 10.47
CA PRO A 370 -21.97 -7.44 10.49
C PRO A 370 -23.28 -6.96 11.13
N ALA A 371 -24.39 -7.68 10.88
CA ALA A 371 -25.70 -7.36 11.44
C ALA A 371 -25.72 -7.51 12.97
N TYR A 372 -25.08 -8.57 13.50
CA TYR A 372 -24.97 -8.78 14.94
C TYR A 372 -24.15 -7.68 15.61
N VAL A 373 -23.02 -7.30 15.02
CA VAL A 373 -22.18 -6.20 15.53
C VAL A 373 -22.95 -4.89 15.56
N HIS A 374 -23.77 -4.61 14.53
CA HIS A 374 -24.62 -3.43 14.47
C HIS A 374 -25.65 -3.39 15.61
N GLU A 375 -26.35 -4.50 15.87
CA GLU A 375 -27.32 -4.60 16.96
C GLU A 375 -26.67 -4.55 18.35
N LEU A 376 -25.48 -5.14 18.50
CA LEU A 376 -24.68 -4.98 19.71
C LEU A 376 -24.31 -3.51 19.93
N GLY A 377 -23.93 -2.79 18.88
CA GLY A 377 -23.66 -1.35 18.92
C GLY A 377 -24.86 -0.54 19.42
N LYS A 378 -26.06 -0.82 18.90
CA LYS A 378 -27.30 -0.19 19.40
C LYS A 378 -27.56 -0.52 20.87
N THR A 379 -27.34 -1.78 21.27
CA THR A 379 -27.50 -2.20 22.66
C THR A 379 -26.55 -1.45 23.59
N GLN A 380 -25.28 -1.28 23.19
CA GLN A 380 -24.31 -0.51 23.96
C GLN A 380 -24.67 0.98 24.00
N LEU A 381 -25.11 1.54 22.87
CA LEU A 381 -25.54 2.94 22.81
C LEU A 381 -26.69 3.21 23.77
N ASN A 382 -27.69 2.33 23.83
CA ASN A 382 -28.83 2.46 24.75
C ASN A 382 -28.42 2.39 26.23
N LYS A 383 -27.31 1.73 26.55
CA LYS A 383 -26.77 1.66 27.92
C LYS A 383 -25.91 2.88 28.27
N LEU A 384 -25.06 3.29 27.34
CA LEU A 384 -24.05 4.31 27.59
C LEU A 384 -24.60 5.73 27.44
N TYR A 385 -25.55 5.95 26.51
CA TYR A 385 -26.10 7.28 26.26
C TYR A 385 -26.74 7.92 27.51
N PRO A 386 -27.55 7.20 28.32
CA PRO A 386 -28.05 7.75 29.59
C PRO A 386 -26.94 8.16 30.57
N MET A 387 -25.84 7.40 30.64
CA MET A 387 -24.70 7.76 31.51
C MET A 387 -24.04 9.06 31.03
N VAL A 388 -23.93 9.26 29.72
CA VAL A 388 -23.40 10.51 29.14
C VAL A 388 -24.35 11.68 29.41
N VAL A 389 -25.67 11.45 29.43
CA VAL A 389 -26.65 12.48 29.82
C VAL A 389 -26.45 12.93 31.26
N GLU A 390 -26.21 12.00 32.20
CA GLU A 390 -25.93 12.37 33.60
C GLU A 390 -24.61 13.16 33.72
N ILE A 391 -23.55 12.76 33.00
CA ILE A 391 -22.31 13.55 32.94
C ILE A 391 -22.57 14.95 32.38
N ALA A 392 -23.42 15.07 31.35
CA ALA A 392 -23.78 16.36 30.78
C ALA A 392 -24.49 17.24 31.82
N LYS A 393 -25.39 16.68 32.63
CA LYS A 393 -26.07 17.40 33.72
C LYS A 393 -25.08 17.90 34.75
N ASP A 394 -24.18 17.03 35.22
CA ASP A 394 -23.17 17.35 36.22
C ASP A 394 -22.22 18.44 35.73
N VAL A 395 -21.71 18.32 34.50
CA VAL A 395 -20.73 19.26 33.92
C VAL A 395 -21.37 20.63 33.63
N MET A 396 -22.64 20.65 33.23
CA MET A 396 -23.35 21.90 32.92
C MET A 396 -24.05 22.51 34.13
N GLY A 397 -24.23 21.76 35.23
CA GLY A 397 -25.00 22.19 36.39
C GLY A 397 -26.50 22.34 36.10
N VAL A 398 -27.03 21.56 35.15
CA VAL A 398 -28.43 21.65 34.69
C VAL A 398 -29.11 20.31 34.87
N ASN A 399 -30.27 20.29 35.53
CA ASN A 399 -31.01 19.05 35.81
C ASN A 399 -31.87 18.56 34.64
N ASP A 400 -32.26 19.46 33.72
CA ASP A 400 -33.02 19.10 32.53
C ASP A 400 -32.11 18.39 31.51
N SER A 401 -32.49 17.17 31.12
CA SER A 401 -31.67 16.31 30.26
C SER A 401 -31.43 16.90 28.87
N ASP A 402 -32.48 17.46 28.24
CA ASP A 402 -32.37 17.97 26.87
C ASP A 402 -31.55 19.25 26.82
N GLN A 403 -31.75 20.15 27.79
CA GLN A 403 -30.96 21.35 27.97
C GLN A 403 -29.50 21.01 28.31
N ALA A 404 -29.25 20.05 29.20
CA ALA A 404 -27.91 19.59 29.54
C ALA A 404 -27.18 19.03 28.31
N VAL A 405 -27.84 18.17 27.52
CA VAL A 405 -27.27 17.62 26.28
C VAL A 405 -26.99 18.73 25.26
N ALA A 406 -27.90 19.68 25.08
CA ALA A 406 -27.72 20.78 24.15
C ALA A 406 -26.50 21.65 24.52
N LEU A 407 -26.41 22.05 25.79
CA LEU A 407 -25.29 22.84 26.31
C LEU A 407 -23.98 22.05 26.29
N PHE A 408 -24.01 20.77 26.63
CA PHE A 408 -22.82 19.92 26.61
C PHE A 408 -22.30 19.73 25.17
N ARG A 409 -23.18 19.57 24.18
CA ARG A 409 -22.79 19.57 22.76
C ARG A 409 -22.15 20.90 22.34
N GLN A 410 -22.67 22.04 22.81
CA GLN A 410 -22.04 23.35 22.55
C GLN A 410 -20.64 23.42 23.16
N LYS A 411 -20.46 22.93 24.38
CA LYS A 411 -19.15 22.85 25.05
C LYS A 411 -18.19 21.93 24.30
N LEU A 412 -18.61 20.75 23.86
CA LEU A 412 -17.79 19.82 23.09
C LEU A 412 -17.40 20.36 21.71
N ASN A 413 -18.25 21.19 21.11
CA ASN A 413 -17.96 21.87 19.85
C ASN A 413 -17.22 23.21 20.02
N SER A 414 -16.95 23.63 21.28
CA SER A 414 -16.23 24.87 21.54
C SER A 414 -14.78 24.75 21.07
N THR A 415 -14.27 25.82 20.46
CA THR A 415 -12.86 25.94 20.09
C THR A 415 -11.93 25.95 21.30
N ASP A 416 -12.45 26.08 22.52
CA ASP A 416 -11.67 25.99 23.76
C ASP A 416 -10.93 24.66 23.91
N SER A 417 -11.41 23.60 23.23
CA SER A 417 -10.75 22.29 23.21
C SER A 417 -9.81 22.09 22.01
N PHE A 418 -9.64 23.11 21.17
CA PHE A 418 -8.80 23.04 19.98
C PHE A 418 -7.46 23.74 20.19
N PHE A 419 -6.47 23.40 19.35
CA PHE A 419 -5.16 24.04 19.36
C PHE A 419 -5.12 25.33 18.54
N ASN A 420 -6.26 25.81 18.03
CA ASN A 420 -6.40 27.04 17.28
C ASN A 420 -7.53 27.89 17.87
N ASP A 421 -7.28 29.21 17.94
CA ASP A 421 -8.17 30.23 18.51
C ASP A 421 -9.27 30.70 17.53
N ALA A 422 -9.08 30.43 16.24
CA ALA A 422 -10.04 30.74 15.18
C ALA A 422 -10.00 29.66 14.09
N PRO A 423 -11.04 29.52 13.26
CA PRO A 423 -11.00 28.63 12.10
C PRO A 423 -9.77 28.88 11.23
N ILE A 424 -9.13 27.80 10.76
CA ILE A 424 -7.95 27.92 9.88
C ILE A 424 -8.39 28.64 8.59
N PRO A 425 -7.64 29.67 8.14
CA PRO A 425 -7.98 30.42 6.93
C PRO A 425 -8.07 29.52 5.69
N LYS A 426 -8.97 29.86 4.76
CA LYS A 426 -9.19 29.06 3.54
C LYS A 426 -7.91 28.85 2.73
N ASN A 427 -7.06 29.87 2.61
CA ASN A 427 -5.77 29.82 1.92
C ASN A 427 -4.73 28.88 2.58
N GLU A 428 -5.00 28.37 3.78
CA GLU A 428 -4.19 27.36 4.46
C GLU A 428 -4.85 25.96 4.46
N THR A 429 -6.03 25.83 3.87
CA THR A 429 -6.81 24.59 3.78
C THR A 429 -7.23 24.23 2.36
N ASP A 430 -7.03 25.13 1.40
CA ASP A 430 -7.38 24.93 0.00
C ASP A 430 -6.32 24.10 -0.75
N GLU A 431 -6.54 23.94 -2.05
CA GLU A 431 -5.66 23.16 -2.91
C GLU A 431 -4.25 23.78 -3.01
N GLU A 432 -4.14 25.10 -2.95
CA GLU A 432 -2.86 25.80 -2.98
C GLU A 432 -2.04 25.60 -1.69
N ALA A 433 -2.72 25.46 -0.55
CA ALA A 433 -2.08 25.10 0.71
C ALA A 433 -1.36 23.75 0.63
N HIS A 434 -1.87 22.78 -0.14
CA HIS A 434 -1.17 21.51 -0.36
C HIS A 434 0.19 21.72 -1.01
N LYS A 435 0.30 22.65 -1.96
CA LYS A 435 1.56 22.94 -2.64
C LYS A 435 2.52 23.69 -1.72
N ARG A 436 2.03 24.76 -1.09
CA ARG A 436 2.86 25.73 -0.37
C ARG A 436 3.26 25.28 1.03
N CYS A 437 2.46 24.44 1.67
CA CYS A 437 2.61 24.11 3.09
C CYS A 437 2.98 22.64 3.32
N SER A 438 3.67 22.04 2.35
CA SER A 438 4.04 20.62 2.32
C SER A 438 5.41 20.30 2.96
N ASN A 439 6.17 21.31 3.35
CA ASN A 439 7.42 21.18 4.11
C ASN A 439 7.43 22.19 5.27
N LEU A 440 8.38 22.07 6.20
CA LEU A 440 8.42 22.90 7.42
C LEU A 440 8.46 24.39 7.10
N MET A 441 9.40 24.81 6.24
CA MET A 441 9.57 26.21 5.84
C MET A 441 8.31 26.76 5.15
N GLY A 442 7.72 25.98 4.26
CA GLY A 442 6.51 26.34 3.55
C GLY A 442 5.28 26.41 4.47
N ALA A 443 5.17 25.50 5.43
CA ALA A 443 4.10 25.53 6.44
C ALA A 443 4.20 26.77 7.33
N GLU A 444 5.40 27.12 7.79
CA GLU A 444 5.63 28.33 8.57
C GLU A 444 5.34 29.61 7.78
N THR A 445 5.77 29.66 6.51
CA THR A 445 5.68 30.85 5.66
C THR A 445 4.26 31.08 5.11
N TYR A 446 3.63 30.02 4.60
CA TYR A 446 2.40 30.12 3.83
C TYR A 446 1.17 29.59 4.57
N CYS A 447 1.37 28.84 5.66
CA CYS A 447 0.28 28.38 6.54
C CYS A 447 0.53 28.71 8.03
N PRO A 448 0.77 29.99 8.38
CA PRO A 448 1.18 30.38 9.72
C PRO A 448 0.14 30.06 10.81
N LYS A 449 -1.16 30.11 10.53
CA LYS A 449 -2.19 29.79 11.53
C LYS A 449 -2.24 28.29 11.83
N ARG A 450 -2.20 27.46 10.80
CA ARG A 450 -2.11 26.00 10.91
C ARG A 450 -0.80 25.57 11.58
N TRP A 451 0.31 26.23 11.23
CA TRP A 451 1.61 26.00 11.85
C TRP A 451 1.58 26.31 13.35
N ALA A 452 1.07 27.47 13.74
CA ALA A 452 0.93 27.85 15.15
C ALA A 452 0.09 26.84 15.94
N ALA A 453 -1.04 26.38 15.38
CA ALA A 453 -1.87 25.36 15.98
C ALA A 453 -1.13 24.03 16.17
N MET A 454 -0.37 23.60 15.17
CA MET A 454 0.46 22.39 15.24
C MET A 454 1.56 22.50 16.30
N GLN A 455 2.16 23.68 16.48
CA GLN A 455 3.16 23.92 17.53
C GLN A 455 2.57 23.82 18.94
N LEU A 456 1.33 24.29 19.13
CA LEU A 456 0.61 24.10 20.39
C LEU A 456 0.31 22.62 20.65
N TRP A 457 -0.14 21.88 19.63
CA TRP A 457 -0.34 20.44 19.72
C TRP A 457 0.95 19.70 20.09
N PHE A 458 2.08 19.99 19.42
CA PHE A 458 3.38 19.39 19.74
C PHE A 458 3.81 19.68 21.18
N ARG A 459 3.57 20.90 21.68
CA ARG A 459 3.89 21.27 23.05
C ARG A 459 3.07 20.46 24.05
N GLU A 460 1.78 20.27 23.79
CA GLU A 460 0.90 19.50 24.65
C GLU A 460 1.24 18.01 24.63
N ALA A 461 1.47 17.44 23.45
CA ALA A 461 1.84 16.03 23.30
C ALA A 461 3.12 15.67 24.08
N ARG A 462 4.07 16.60 24.20
CA ARG A 462 5.30 16.45 24.99
C ARG A 462 5.12 16.60 26.49
N ARG A 463 3.95 16.99 26.99
CA ARG A 463 3.66 17.00 28.44
C ARG A 463 3.27 15.62 28.96
N VAL A 464 2.81 14.74 28.08
CA VAL A 464 2.22 13.44 28.42
C VAL A 464 3.19 12.27 28.13
N GLY A 465 4.33 12.52 27.49
CA GLY A 465 5.42 11.56 27.29
C GLY A 465 6.67 12.01 28.02
#